data_AF-A0A3T0HXU2-F1
#
_entry.id   AF-A0A3T0HXU2-F1
#
_cell.length_a   1.000
_cell.length_b   1.000
_cell.length_c   1.000
_cell.angle_alpha   90.00
_cell.angle_beta   90.00
_cell.angle_gamma   90.00
#
_symmetry.space_group_name_H-M   'P 1'
#
loop_
_entity.id
_entity.type
_entity.pdbx_description
1 polymer ?
#
loop_
_entity_poly.entity_id
_entity_poly.type
_entity_poly.pdbx_seq_one_letter_code
_entity_poly.pdbx_strand_id
1 'polypeptide(L)'
;MKKSKLLLFFLLLIIAIIFTACTTKEVENTERKPPGKDYVISEQVDQTCMSCHAVNEGKLERISDVRKTPEGWLGTVQRMERIHGVKLTDEQREQIIKDLSRVQGLSPEEAEPVQYWMANKPSYSEANTENDAVNNSCISCHAGGRFEAQRRTEQEWKNLKDFHLVMFPSIYLNHRHMDWPKEAEEAIAYLAAQYQYDQEEWENWKGKDYDPSGKWKVVGFQATKGFYIGESEFSKEGNKFKETKTIQFLDSGKKMTQTGPVEMYGGFMLRTQFTDDQGSKQRGTYNILKNGTLIKGDWSQAKDLGISAEETYFKVQTDVPEIIYMEEKALKIGSTAKIHIYGMNLTKAKKEAISLPNGVTVKSFETESDEKAVLTIEVNREILPGQYEIKVENKAVHDQLTVYQNIDYLKIDPPYGVARVGDRGPMQKVSTQFTAYAYSNGKDGKKGTEDDLMLMPVKAEWTLNGYPDEANAEKVKFIGSIDENGLFTPLGEGINEKREYTQENVGAVTVHAKVTINGKTLEAESHHISTVPDYVNNVH
;
A
#
# COMPACT_ATOMS: atom_id res chain seq x y z
N MET A 1 -48.53 67.78 -8.64
CA MET A 1 -47.80 67.37 -7.40
C MET A 1 -48.48 66.30 -6.54
N LYS A 2 -49.80 66.03 -6.62
CA LYS A 2 -50.46 65.00 -5.78
C LYS A 2 -50.36 63.54 -6.30
N LYS A 3 -50.36 63.31 -7.62
CA LYS A 3 -50.30 61.94 -8.19
C LYS A 3 -48.94 61.25 -8.05
N SER A 4 -47.83 61.98 -8.18
CA SER A 4 -46.48 61.44 -8.03
C SER A 4 -46.14 61.04 -6.58
N LYS A 5 -46.65 61.79 -5.58
CA LYS A 5 -46.52 61.43 -4.17
C LYS A 5 -47.32 60.19 -3.80
N LEU A 6 -48.48 59.97 -4.42
CA LEU A 6 -49.32 58.78 -4.19
C LEU A 6 -48.68 57.51 -4.77
N LEU A 7 -48.03 57.62 -5.93
CA LEU A 7 -47.32 56.52 -6.57
C LEU A 7 -46.07 56.11 -5.77
N LEU A 8 -45.33 57.09 -5.24
CA LEU A 8 -44.17 56.85 -4.39
C LEU A 8 -44.55 56.20 -3.05
N PHE A 9 -45.72 56.58 -2.50
CA PHE A 9 -46.27 55.99 -1.28
C PHE A 9 -46.68 54.53 -1.50
N PHE A 10 -47.31 54.22 -2.65
CA PHE A 10 -47.67 52.85 -3.02
C PHE A 10 -46.43 51.97 -3.27
N LEU A 11 -45.39 52.52 -3.89
CA LEU A 11 -44.13 51.81 -4.13
C LEU A 11 -43.40 51.50 -2.81
N LEU A 12 -43.36 52.45 -1.88
CA LEU A 12 -42.80 52.25 -0.54
C LEU A 12 -43.61 51.25 0.30
N LEU A 13 -44.94 51.23 0.15
CA LEU A 13 -45.80 50.26 0.82
C LEU A 13 -45.56 48.84 0.28
N ILE A 14 -45.39 48.68 -1.04
CA ILE A 14 -45.09 47.39 -1.67
C ILE A 14 -43.68 46.91 -1.27
N ILE A 15 -42.68 47.80 -1.22
CA ILE A 15 -41.32 47.44 -0.76
C ILE A 15 -41.32 47.07 0.73
N ALA A 16 -42.11 47.75 1.56
CA ALA A 16 -42.25 47.41 2.98
C ALA A 16 -42.95 46.05 3.19
N ILE A 17 -43.96 45.72 2.38
CA ILE A 17 -44.66 44.42 2.39
C ILE A 17 -43.75 43.28 1.90
N ILE A 18 -42.91 43.54 0.89
CA ILE A 18 -41.90 42.56 0.42
C ILE A 18 -40.80 42.37 1.46
N PHE A 19 -40.37 43.42 2.17
CA PHE A 19 -39.42 43.29 3.27
C PHE A 19 -40.02 42.56 4.49
N THR A 20 -41.30 42.77 4.83
CA THR A 20 -41.96 41.99 5.90
C THR A 20 -42.26 40.54 5.50
N ALA A 21 -42.42 40.23 4.21
CA ALA A 21 -42.54 38.86 3.72
C ALA A 21 -41.19 38.13 3.64
N CYS A 22 -40.05 38.84 3.63
CA CYS A 22 -38.70 38.28 3.54
C CYS A 22 -37.91 38.28 4.87
N THR A 23 -38.40 38.90 5.94
CA THR A 23 -37.79 38.82 7.26
C THR A 23 -38.77 38.24 8.26
N THR A 24 -38.40 37.13 8.90
CA THR A 24 -39.19 36.29 9.83
C THR A 24 -40.11 35.26 9.18
N LYS A 25 -39.55 34.37 8.34
CA LYS A 25 -39.79 32.96 8.63
C LYS A 25 -38.90 32.63 9.81
N GLU A 26 -39.47 32.68 11.02
CA GLU A 26 -38.94 31.83 12.09
C GLU A 26 -38.78 30.45 11.48
N VAL A 27 -37.56 29.93 11.51
CA VAL A 27 -37.33 28.51 11.33
C VAL A 27 -38.15 27.89 12.44
N GLU A 28 -39.32 27.38 12.07
CA GLU A 28 -40.12 26.53 12.94
C GLU A 28 -39.14 25.44 13.36
N ASN A 29 -38.71 25.53 14.62
CA ASN A 29 -37.85 24.55 15.25
C ASN A 29 -38.75 23.33 15.43
N THR A 30 -38.99 22.61 14.33
CA THR A 30 -39.63 21.31 14.36
C THR A 30 -38.76 20.51 15.31
N GLU A 31 -39.29 20.26 16.51
CA GLU A 31 -38.67 19.37 17.48
C GLU A 31 -38.20 18.14 16.71
N ARG A 32 -36.88 18.00 16.64
CA ARG A 32 -36.22 16.92 15.92
C ARG A 32 -36.76 15.65 16.54
N LYS A 33 -37.47 14.83 15.73
CA LYS A 33 -37.65 13.44 16.12
C LYS A 33 -36.25 12.88 16.32
N PRO A 34 -35.92 12.35 17.52
CA PRO A 34 -34.63 11.72 17.71
C PRO A 34 -34.49 10.62 16.67
N PRO A 35 -33.27 10.42 16.13
CA PRO A 35 -33.04 9.38 15.16
C PRO A 35 -33.56 8.03 15.66
N GLY A 36 -34.17 7.25 14.76
CA GLY A 36 -34.59 5.89 15.05
C GLY A 36 -33.41 5.03 15.49
N LYS A 37 -33.69 3.87 16.11
CA LYS A 37 -32.68 2.94 16.65
C LYS A 37 -31.63 2.43 15.65
N ASP A 38 -31.82 2.69 14.35
CA ASP A 38 -30.96 2.25 13.24
C ASP A 38 -30.11 3.38 12.63
N TYR A 39 -29.89 4.49 13.36
CA TYR A 39 -29.10 5.63 12.91
C TYR A 39 -27.60 5.40 13.13
N VAL A 40 -26.88 5.06 12.05
CA VAL A 40 -25.47 4.57 12.08
C VAL A 40 -24.48 5.61 11.55
N ILE A 41 -24.77 6.89 11.71
CA ILE A 41 -23.92 7.98 11.19
C ILE A 41 -23.49 8.86 12.36
N SER A 42 -22.22 9.25 12.38
CA SER A 42 -21.67 10.06 13.47
C SER A 42 -22.20 11.49 13.40
N GLU A 43 -22.29 12.15 14.56
CA GLU A 43 -22.74 13.54 14.66
C GLU A 43 -21.91 14.48 13.75
N GLN A 44 -20.60 14.21 13.60
CA GLN A 44 -19.73 15.01 12.74
C GLN A 44 -20.07 14.86 11.25
N VAL A 45 -20.39 13.64 10.80
CA VAL A 45 -20.82 13.40 9.40
C VAL A 45 -22.17 14.08 9.16
N ASP A 46 -23.10 13.99 10.10
CA ASP A 46 -24.42 14.62 9.98
C ASP A 46 -24.33 16.13 9.85
N GLN A 47 -23.61 16.79 10.78
CA GLN A 47 -23.45 18.23 10.81
C GLN A 47 -22.82 18.79 9.52
N THR A 48 -22.01 17.98 8.84
CA THR A 48 -21.26 18.39 7.66
C THR A 48 -21.99 18.07 6.35
N CYS A 49 -22.53 16.86 6.23
CA CYS A 49 -22.92 16.27 4.95
C CYS A 49 -24.41 16.47 4.61
N MET A 50 -25.28 16.64 5.61
CA MET A 50 -26.74 16.71 5.42
C MET A 50 -27.23 17.93 4.63
N SER A 51 -26.39 18.94 4.44
CA SER A 51 -26.72 20.10 3.61
C SER A 51 -26.94 19.73 2.13
N CYS A 52 -26.33 18.62 1.67
CA CYS A 52 -26.42 18.13 0.30
C CYS A 52 -26.89 16.67 0.20
N HIS A 53 -26.56 15.83 1.17
CA HIS A 53 -26.93 14.41 1.17
C HIS A 53 -28.26 14.21 1.88
N ALA A 54 -29.28 13.74 1.16
CA ALA A 54 -30.60 13.50 1.74
C ALA A 54 -30.55 12.35 2.76
N VAL A 55 -31.29 12.49 3.87
CA VAL A 55 -31.47 11.43 4.86
C VAL A 55 -32.76 10.68 4.56
N ASN A 56 -32.65 9.40 4.25
CA ASN A 56 -33.78 8.51 4.02
C ASN A 56 -33.63 7.28 4.93
N GLU A 57 -34.60 7.05 5.81
CA GLU A 57 -34.60 5.89 6.73
C GLU A 57 -33.30 5.74 7.56
N GLY A 58 -32.69 6.86 7.96
CA GLY A 58 -31.43 6.86 8.72
C GLY A 58 -30.17 6.63 7.88
N LYS A 59 -30.29 6.53 6.56
CA LYS A 59 -29.18 6.46 5.61
C LYS A 59 -28.95 7.80 4.92
N LEU A 60 -27.69 8.17 4.70
CA LEU A 60 -27.32 9.32 3.87
C LEU A 60 -27.17 8.86 2.43
N GLU A 61 -27.91 9.51 1.53
CA GLU A 61 -27.84 9.25 0.09
C GLU A 61 -26.38 9.27 -0.38
N ARG A 62 -26.00 8.29 -1.21
CA ARG A 62 -24.62 8.05 -1.70
C ARG A 62 -23.66 7.51 -0.65
N ILE A 63 -23.59 8.14 0.52
CA ILE A 63 -22.59 7.81 1.56
C ILE A 63 -22.84 6.41 2.12
N SER A 64 -24.10 6.07 2.42
CA SER A 64 -24.48 4.80 3.02
C SER A 64 -24.51 3.62 2.04
N ASP A 65 -24.22 3.84 0.75
CA ASP A 65 -24.27 2.83 -0.31
C ASP A 65 -22.88 2.49 -0.88
N VAL A 66 -21.83 2.96 -0.19
CA VAL A 66 -20.42 2.74 -0.57
C VAL A 66 -19.57 2.47 0.67
N ARG A 67 -18.71 1.45 0.61
CA ARG A 67 -17.64 1.20 1.59
C ARG A 67 -16.26 1.38 0.96
N LYS A 68 -15.28 1.89 1.73
CA LYS A 68 -13.92 2.18 1.23
C LYS A 68 -12.86 2.02 2.32
N THR A 69 -11.61 1.96 1.88
CA THR A 69 -10.44 2.20 2.74
C THR A 69 -10.39 3.66 3.24
N PRO A 70 -9.57 3.96 4.26
CA PRO A 70 -9.40 5.32 4.79
C PRO A 70 -8.91 6.30 3.71
N GLU A 71 -7.98 5.87 2.85
CA GLU A 71 -7.48 6.66 1.71
C GLU A 71 -8.59 6.91 0.67
N GLY A 72 -9.46 5.92 0.44
CA GLY A 72 -10.63 6.08 -0.43
C GLY A 72 -11.65 7.08 0.11
N TRP A 73 -11.85 7.12 1.43
CA TRP A 73 -12.68 8.11 2.10
C TRP A 73 -12.02 9.49 2.10
N LEU A 74 -10.72 9.59 2.40
CA LEU A 74 -9.95 10.82 2.31
C LEU A 74 -10.09 11.45 0.91
N GLY A 75 -9.87 10.68 -0.15
CA GLY A 75 -10.02 11.16 -1.53
C GLY A 75 -11.46 11.55 -1.90
N THR A 76 -12.46 11.03 -1.20
CA THR A 76 -13.86 11.44 -1.35
C THR A 76 -14.13 12.76 -0.63
N VAL A 77 -13.69 12.90 0.62
CA VAL A 77 -13.84 14.12 1.42
C VAL A 77 -13.08 15.29 0.79
N GLN A 78 -11.82 15.09 0.40
CA GLN A 78 -11.01 16.11 -0.30
C GLN A 78 -11.67 16.56 -1.61
N ARG A 79 -12.36 15.66 -2.31
CA ARG A 79 -13.12 16.01 -3.50
C ARG A 79 -14.32 16.91 -3.15
N MET A 80 -14.99 16.67 -2.03
CA MET A 80 -16.07 17.54 -1.55
C MET A 80 -15.54 18.94 -1.18
N GLU A 81 -14.38 19.02 -0.54
CA GLU A 81 -13.72 20.31 -0.24
C GLU A 81 -13.36 21.08 -1.52
N ARG A 82 -12.76 20.38 -2.50
CA ARG A 82 -12.25 21.00 -3.74
C ARG A 82 -13.35 21.38 -4.74
N ILE A 83 -14.30 20.48 -4.98
CA ILE A 83 -15.31 20.64 -6.05
C ILE A 83 -16.59 21.29 -5.52
N HIS A 84 -16.99 20.92 -4.30
CA HIS A 84 -18.28 21.34 -3.73
C HIS A 84 -18.12 22.37 -2.59
N GLY A 85 -16.88 22.79 -2.29
CA GLY A 85 -16.60 23.91 -1.40
C GLY A 85 -16.81 23.63 0.09
N VAL A 86 -16.94 22.36 0.48
CA VAL A 86 -17.04 21.95 1.90
C VAL A 86 -15.83 22.48 2.66
N LYS A 87 -16.04 23.06 3.84
CA LYS A 87 -14.99 23.61 4.69
C LYS A 87 -14.84 22.76 5.93
N LEU A 88 -13.65 22.15 6.08
CA LEU A 88 -13.30 21.31 7.22
C LEU A 88 -11.99 21.79 7.82
N THR A 89 -11.88 21.71 9.15
CA THR A 89 -10.57 21.71 9.80
C THR A 89 -9.89 20.34 9.63
N ASP A 90 -8.60 20.26 9.91
CA ASP A 90 -7.86 18.99 9.83
C ASP A 90 -8.43 17.96 10.82
N GLU A 91 -8.82 18.39 12.02
CA GLU A 91 -9.44 17.55 13.04
C GLU A 91 -10.81 17.03 12.59
N GLN A 92 -11.64 17.88 11.98
CA GLN A 92 -12.94 17.46 11.44
C GLN A 92 -12.76 16.46 10.31
N ARG A 93 -11.80 16.70 9.40
CA ARG A 93 -11.48 15.78 8.30
C ARG A 93 -11.04 14.42 8.82
N GLU A 94 -10.11 14.41 9.77
CA GLU A 94 -9.62 13.18 10.42
C GLU A 94 -10.75 12.42 11.09
N GLN A 95 -11.60 13.11 11.84
CA GLN A 95 -12.74 12.50 12.52
C GLN A 95 -13.75 11.89 11.53
N ILE A 96 -14.09 12.61 10.46
CA ILE A 96 -14.98 12.09 9.40
C ILE A 96 -14.40 10.82 8.77
N ILE A 97 -13.10 10.79 8.47
CA ILE A 97 -12.47 9.60 7.88
C ILE A 97 -12.48 8.43 8.87
N LYS A 98 -12.21 8.68 10.16
CA LYS A 98 -12.31 7.67 11.21
C LYS A 98 -13.72 7.08 11.31
N ASP A 99 -14.72 7.95 11.34
CA ASP A 99 -16.13 7.55 11.47
C ASP A 99 -16.59 6.77 10.24
N LEU A 100 -16.34 7.27 9.03
CA LEU A 100 -16.69 6.59 7.79
C LEU A 100 -15.95 5.26 7.62
N SER A 101 -14.67 5.19 7.99
CA SER A 101 -13.92 3.93 7.96
C SER A 101 -14.45 2.92 8.99
N ARG A 102 -15.05 3.38 10.09
CA ARG A 102 -15.66 2.51 11.10
C ARG A 102 -16.98 1.91 10.63
N VAL A 103 -17.85 2.71 10.01
CA VAL A 103 -19.22 2.27 9.65
C VAL A 103 -19.36 1.82 8.19
N GLN A 104 -18.47 2.27 7.31
CA GLN A 104 -18.45 2.00 5.88
C GLN A 104 -17.01 1.69 5.42
N GLY A 105 -16.32 0.86 6.20
CA GLY A 105 -14.97 0.39 5.92
C GLY A 105 -14.92 -0.90 5.09
N LEU A 106 -13.71 -1.39 4.86
CA LEU A 106 -13.48 -2.75 4.40
C LEU A 106 -13.20 -3.67 5.59
N SER A 107 -13.42 -4.97 5.42
CA SER A 107 -12.86 -6.01 6.30
C SER A 107 -11.36 -6.20 6.04
N PRO A 108 -10.62 -6.86 6.96
CA PRO A 108 -9.22 -7.24 6.74
C PRO A 108 -9.01 -8.01 5.43
N GLU A 109 -9.89 -8.96 5.14
CA GLU A 109 -9.86 -9.81 3.96
C GLU A 109 -10.07 -9.01 2.66
N GLU A 110 -11.00 -8.04 2.69
CA GLU A 110 -11.23 -7.15 1.55
C GLU A 110 -10.09 -6.15 1.30
N ALA A 111 -9.36 -5.76 2.36
CA ALA A 111 -8.29 -4.77 2.30
C ALA A 111 -6.92 -5.37 1.95
N GLU A 112 -6.69 -6.65 2.22
CA GLU A 112 -5.41 -7.33 1.97
C GLU A 112 -4.92 -7.22 0.51
N PRO A 113 -5.75 -7.48 -0.53
CA PRO A 113 -5.31 -7.42 -1.92
C PRO A 113 -4.88 -6.01 -2.37
N VAL A 114 -5.38 -4.96 -1.71
CA VAL A 114 -5.16 -3.55 -2.09
C VAL A 114 -4.15 -2.83 -1.21
N GLN A 115 -3.42 -3.59 -0.38
CA GLN A 115 -2.39 -3.05 0.50
C GLN A 115 -1.30 -2.29 -0.28
N TYR A 116 -0.87 -2.79 -1.45
CA TYR A 116 0.12 -2.10 -2.30
C TYR A 116 -0.32 -0.67 -2.66
N TRP A 117 -1.62 -0.51 -2.93
CA TRP A 117 -2.20 0.76 -3.32
C TRP A 117 -2.23 1.67 -2.10
N MET A 118 -2.75 1.21 -0.95
CA MET A 118 -2.76 2.00 0.30
C MET A 118 -1.36 2.37 0.81
N ALA A 119 -0.35 1.54 0.54
CA ALA A 119 1.05 1.82 0.85
C ALA A 119 1.69 2.85 -0.10
N ASN A 120 1.01 3.20 -1.19
CA ASN A 120 1.51 4.06 -2.25
C ASN A 120 2.87 3.57 -2.79
N LYS A 121 2.99 2.25 -3.00
CA LYS A 121 4.25 1.61 -3.41
C LYS A 121 4.64 2.09 -4.82
N PRO A 122 5.76 2.83 -4.97
CA PRO A 122 6.17 3.31 -6.29
C PRO A 122 6.63 2.13 -7.14
N SER A 123 6.46 2.25 -8.47
CA SER A 123 6.84 1.22 -9.44
C SER A 123 6.20 -0.16 -9.18
N TYR A 124 5.06 -0.21 -8.51
CA TYR A 124 4.24 -1.43 -8.46
C TYR A 124 3.54 -1.62 -9.81
N SER A 125 3.69 -2.80 -10.41
CA SER A 125 2.99 -3.18 -11.63
C SER A 125 1.71 -3.93 -11.28
N GLU A 126 0.56 -3.32 -11.58
CA GLU A 126 -0.73 -4.00 -11.45
C GLU A 126 -0.87 -5.05 -12.56
N ALA A 127 -1.46 -6.19 -12.23
CA ALA A 127 -1.87 -7.16 -13.24
C ALA A 127 -3.09 -6.64 -13.99
N ASN A 128 -3.20 -7.00 -15.27
CA ASN A 128 -4.46 -6.83 -15.98
C ASN A 128 -5.55 -7.67 -15.30
N THR A 129 -6.76 -7.14 -15.28
CA THR A 129 -7.93 -7.90 -14.84
C THR A 129 -8.31 -8.93 -15.91
N GLU A 130 -9.11 -9.94 -15.53
CA GLU A 130 -9.67 -10.89 -16.48
C GLU A 130 -10.73 -10.26 -17.42
N ASN A 131 -11.10 -9.00 -17.20
CA ASN A 131 -12.11 -8.29 -17.97
C ASN A 131 -11.49 -7.18 -18.83
N ASP A 132 -11.48 -7.38 -20.15
CA ASP A 132 -10.90 -6.43 -21.10
C ASP A 132 -11.57 -5.04 -21.04
N ALA A 133 -12.88 -4.96 -20.78
CA ALA A 133 -13.57 -3.68 -20.68
C ALA A 133 -13.07 -2.85 -19.49
N VAL A 134 -12.76 -3.49 -18.34
CA VAL A 134 -12.10 -2.82 -17.20
C VAL A 134 -10.69 -2.37 -17.57
N ASN A 135 -9.92 -3.24 -18.24
CA ASN A 135 -8.56 -2.92 -18.65
C ASN A 135 -8.50 -1.71 -19.59
N ASN A 136 -9.46 -1.61 -20.52
CA ASN A 136 -9.51 -0.55 -21.51
C ASN A 136 -10.13 0.75 -20.96
N SER A 137 -11.18 0.63 -20.14
CA SER A 137 -12.00 1.79 -19.75
C SER A 137 -11.64 2.40 -18.40
N CYS A 138 -11.04 1.64 -17.49
CA CYS A 138 -10.93 2.03 -16.07
C CYS A 138 -9.49 2.25 -15.58
N ILE A 139 -8.49 1.52 -16.09
CA ILE A 139 -7.10 1.57 -15.59
C ILE A 139 -6.14 2.41 -16.45
N SER A 140 -6.65 3.14 -17.44
CA SER A 140 -5.82 4.00 -18.31
C SER A 140 -5.42 5.34 -17.67
N CYS A 141 -6.10 5.74 -16.58
CA CYS A 141 -5.89 7.03 -15.92
C CYS A 141 -5.37 6.90 -14.48
N HIS A 142 -5.78 5.87 -13.75
CA HIS A 142 -5.33 5.62 -12.39
C HIS A 142 -5.29 4.12 -12.10
N ALA A 143 -4.53 3.77 -11.07
CA ALA A 143 -4.42 2.42 -10.51
C ALA A 143 -5.78 1.71 -10.35
N GLY A 144 -5.83 0.43 -10.70
CA GLY A 144 -6.94 -0.48 -10.45
C GLY A 144 -7.22 -0.66 -8.96
N GLY A 145 -6.17 -0.65 -8.13
CA GLY A 145 -6.27 -0.71 -6.67
C GLY A 145 -7.24 0.33 -6.08
N ARG A 146 -7.45 1.45 -6.78
CA ARG A 146 -8.42 2.48 -6.37
C ARG A 146 -9.86 2.00 -6.39
N PHE A 147 -10.29 1.23 -7.39
CA PHE A 147 -11.65 0.69 -7.42
C PHE A 147 -11.74 -0.60 -6.60
N GLU A 148 -10.67 -1.40 -6.55
CA GLU A 148 -10.59 -2.62 -5.73
C GLU A 148 -10.73 -2.30 -4.23
N ALA A 149 -10.24 -1.12 -3.81
CA ALA A 149 -10.34 -0.60 -2.45
C ALA A 149 -11.75 -0.08 -2.08
N GLN A 150 -12.79 -0.47 -2.83
CA GLN A 150 -14.16 -0.02 -2.65
C GLN A 150 -15.16 -1.15 -2.83
N ARG A 151 -16.31 -1.02 -2.17
CA ARG A 151 -17.48 -1.90 -2.33
C ARG A 151 -18.70 -1.01 -2.50
N ARG A 152 -19.54 -1.27 -3.49
CA ARG A 152 -20.66 -0.38 -3.81
C ARG A 152 -21.88 -1.15 -4.26
N THR A 153 -23.05 -0.54 -4.09
CA THR A 153 -24.26 -1.04 -4.74
C THR A 153 -24.12 -0.90 -6.25
N GLU A 154 -24.88 -1.68 -7.01
CA GLU A 154 -24.88 -1.59 -8.48
C GLU A 154 -25.17 -0.17 -8.97
N GLN A 155 -26.12 0.51 -8.32
CA GLN A 155 -26.46 1.89 -8.66
C GLN A 155 -25.31 2.86 -8.37
N GLU A 156 -24.56 2.66 -7.28
CA GLU A 156 -23.40 3.51 -6.96
C GLU A 156 -22.19 3.28 -7.88
N TRP A 157 -22.07 2.11 -8.50
CA TRP A 157 -21.14 1.90 -9.60
C TRP A 157 -21.57 2.64 -10.87
N LYS A 158 -22.86 2.61 -11.23
CA LYS A 158 -23.39 3.40 -12.36
C LYS A 158 -23.20 4.90 -12.15
N ASN A 159 -23.55 5.39 -10.96
CA ASN A 159 -23.36 6.79 -10.60
C ASN A 159 -21.88 7.20 -10.62
N LEU A 160 -20.95 6.28 -10.35
CA LEU A 160 -19.51 6.53 -10.48
C LEU A 160 -19.10 6.76 -11.94
N LYS A 161 -19.60 5.94 -12.88
CA LYS A 161 -19.35 6.12 -14.32
C LYS A 161 -19.82 7.50 -14.78
N ASP A 162 -21.05 7.85 -14.43
CA ASP A 162 -21.63 9.14 -14.82
C ASP A 162 -20.84 10.31 -14.23
N PHE A 163 -20.39 10.18 -12.98
CA PHE A 163 -19.49 11.16 -12.37
C PHE A 163 -18.19 11.33 -13.17
N HIS A 164 -17.54 10.25 -13.63
CA HIS A 164 -16.33 10.36 -14.44
C HIS A 164 -16.60 11.07 -15.77
N LEU A 165 -17.70 10.75 -16.43
CA LEU A 165 -18.07 11.36 -17.71
C LEU A 165 -18.37 12.86 -17.57
N VAL A 166 -19.08 13.26 -16.52
CA VAL A 166 -19.43 14.67 -16.27
C VAL A 166 -18.20 15.48 -15.86
N MET A 167 -17.33 14.92 -15.01
CA MET A 167 -16.16 15.64 -14.52
C MET A 167 -15.01 15.69 -15.52
N PHE A 168 -14.88 14.66 -16.36
CA PHE A 168 -13.82 14.52 -17.34
C PHE A 168 -14.40 14.18 -18.72
N PRO A 169 -15.15 15.10 -19.35
CA PRO A 169 -15.78 14.83 -20.65
C PRO A 169 -14.77 14.52 -21.76
N SER A 170 -13.50 14.94 -21.58
CA SER A 170 -12.39 14.57 -22.47
C SER A 170 -12.09 13.07 -22.50
N ILE A 171 -12.63 12.27 -21.58
CA ILE A 171 -12.50 10.80 -21.59
C ILE A 171 -12.95 10.20 -22.93
N TYR A 172 -13.98 10.79 -23.55
CA TYR A 172 -14.45 10.40 -24.89
C TYR A 172 -13.40 10.65 -25.97
N LEU A 173 -12.69 11.78 -25.91
CA LEU A 173 -11.65 12.13 -26.89
C LEU A 173 -10.37 11.30 -26.69
N ASN A 174 -10.05 11.01 -25.42
CA ASN A 174 -8.90 10.17 -25.05
C ASN A 174 -9.12 8.72 -25.50
N HIS A 175 -10.37 8.23 -25.42
CA HIS A 175 -10.77 6.87 -25.82
C HIS A 175 -11.51 6.84 -27.16
N ARG A 176 -11.24 7.79 -28.08
CA ARG A 176 -11.91 7.88 -29.39
C ARG A 176 -11.74 6.67 -30.31
N HIS A 177 -10.92 5.70 -29.93
CA HIS A 177 -10.70 4.44 -30.64
C HIS A 177 -11.75 3.38 -30.31
N MET A 178 -12.62 3.64 -29.34
CA MET A 178 -13.65 2.73 -28.83
C MET A 178 -14.95 3.49 -28.52
N ASP A 179 -16.06 2.76 -28.38
CA ASP A 179 -17.31 3.30 -27.84
C ASP A 179 -17.23 3.27 -26.30
N TRP A 180 -16.55 4.27 -25.73
CA TRP A 180 -16.25 4.30 -24.30
C TRP A 180 -17.49 4.19 -23.41
N PRO A 181 -18.63 4.89 -23.65
CA PRO A 181 -19.83 4.71 -22.84
C PRO A 181 -20.32 3.27 -22.77
N LYS A 182 -20.27 2.54 -23.90
CA LYS A 182 -20.69 1.14 -23.96
C LYS A 182 -19.71 0.21 -23.24
N GLU A 183 -18.41 0.32 -23.51
CA GLU A 183 -17.41 -0.52 -22.82
C GLU A 183 -17.36 -0.22 -21.32
N ALA A 184 -17.53 1.04 -20.92
CA ALA A 184 -17.62 1.42 -19.51
C ALA A 184 -18.84 0.81 -18.82
N GLU A 185 -19.97 0.59 -19.52
CA GLU A 185 -21.12 -0.13 -18.96
C GLU A 185 -20.81 -1.61 -18.70
N GLU A 186 -20.12 -2.27 -19.62
CA GLU A 186 -19.65 -3.65 -19.46
C GLU A 186 -18.65 -3.76 -18.29
N ALA A 187 -17.71 -2.81 -18.20
CA ALA A 187 -16.77 -2.71 -17.08
C ALA A 187 -17.50 -2.50 -15.75
N ILE A 188 -18.48 -1.59 -15.69
CA ILE A 188 -19.27 -1.32 -14.48
C ILE A 188 -20.09 -2.54 -14.06
N ALA A 189 -20.67 -3.28 -15.00
CA ALA A 189 -21.39 -4.52 -14.68
C ALA A 189 -20.47 -5.56 -14.04
N TYR A 190 -19.25 -5.70 -14.57
CA TYR A 190 -18.23 -6.57 -13.98
C TYR A 190 -17.82 -6.09 -12.58
N LEU A 191 -17.49 -4.81 -12.41
CA LEU A 191 -17.09 -4.24 -11.10
C LEU A 191 -18.22 -4.36 -10.06
N ALA A 192 -19.48 -4.16 -10.47
CA ALA A 192 -20.63 -4.34 -9.59
C ALA A 192 -20.79 -5.80 -9.14
N ALA A 193 -20.45 -6.78 -9.99
CA ALA A 193 -20.47 -8.18 -9.63
C ALA A 193 -19.31 -8.58 -8.70
N GLN A 194 -18.09 -8.08 -8.96
CA GLN A 194 -16.89 -8.43 -8.18
C GLN A 194 -16.78 -7.68 -6.84
N TYR A 195 -17.24 -6.43 -6.79
CA TYR A 195 -17.06 -5.53 -5.65
C TYR A 195 -18.41 -5.04 -5.11
N GLN A 196 -19.30 -6.00 -4.82
CA GLN A 196 -20.64 -5.74 -4.28
C GLN A 196 -20.57 -5.10 -2.89
N TYR A 197 -21.53 -4.25 -2.58
CA TYR A 197 -21.64 -3.60 -1.27
C TYR A 197 -21.75 -4.60 -0.12
N ASP A 198 -22.67 -5.55 -0.23
CA ASP A 198 -22.91 -6.60 0.75
C ASP A 198 -21.91 -7.73 0.51
N GLN A 199 -21.08 -8.02 1.52
CA GLN A 199 -20.08 -9.09 1.50
C GLN A 199 -20.08 -9.79 2.85
N GLU A 200 -19.92 -11.11 2.85
CA GLU A 200 -19.94 -11.91 4.07
C GLU A 200 -18.80 -11.52 5.02
N GLU A 201 -17.62 -11.23 4.46
CA GLU A 201 -16.42 -10.80 5.20
C GLU A 201 -16.67 -9.49 5.96
N TRP A 202 -17.37 -8.52 5.34
CA TRP A 202 -17.73 -7.28 6.01
C TRP A 202 -18.79 -7.50 7.09
N GLU A 203 -19.81 -8.30 6.84
CA GLU A 203 -20.84 -8.63 7.83
C GLU A 203 -20.23 -9.31 9.06
N ASN A 204 -19.23 -10.16 8.83
CA ASN A 204 -18.44 -10.79 9.89
C ASN A 204 -17.49 -9.83 10.59
N TRP A 205 -17.08 -8.72 9.97
CA TRP A 205 -16.11 -7.78 10.53
C TRP A 205 -16.76 -6.57 11.23
N LYS A 206 -17.84 -6.01 10.70
CA LYS A 206 -18.37 -4.70 11.10
C LYS A 206 -18.57 -4.57 12.62
N GLY A 207 -18.13 -3.43 13.16
CA GLY A 207 -18.22 -3.13 14.59
C GLY A 207 -17.19 -3.86 15.48
N LYS A 208 -16.29 -4.68 14.90
CA LYS A 208 -15.15 -5.26 15.62
C LYS A 208 -13.94 -4.32 15.55
N ASP A 209 -13.10 -4.43 16.57
CA ASP A 209 -11.82 -3.75 16.67
C ASP A 209 -10.76 -4.74 17.17
N TYR A 210 -9.56 -4.71 16.59
CA TYR A 210 -8.38 -5.33 17.18
C TYR A 210 -7.68 -4.35 18.13
N ASP A 211 -6.94 -4.89 19.10
CA ASP A 211 -6.09 -4.11 20.00
C ASP A 211 -4.59 -4.35 19.69
N PRO A 212 -3.88 -3.37 19.11
CA PRO A 212 -2.45 -3.49 18.86
C PRO A 212 -1.63 -3.42 20.15
N SER A 213 -2.18 -2.94 21.26
CA SER A 213 -1.45 -2.64 22.50
C SER A 213 -0.61 -3.81 23.01
N GLY A 214 0.62 -3.52 23.45
CA GLY A 214 1.57 -4.51 23.93
C GLY A 214 2.76 -4.71 23.00
N LYS A 215 3.51 -5.78 23.24
CA LYS A 215 4.80 -6.04 22.60
C LYS A 215 4.68 -6.92 21.37
N TRP A 216 5.55 -6.66 20.39
CA TRP A 216 5.62 -7.33 19.11
C TRP A 216 7.07 -7.60 18.73
N LYS A 217 7.32 -8.73 18.07
CA LYS A 217 8.56 -8.95 17.32
C LYS A 217 8.37 -8.43 15.90
N VAL A 218 9.40 -7.82 15.33
CA VAL A 218 9.37 -7.23 13.98
C VAL A 218 10.35 -7.97 13.10
N VAL A 219 9.93 -8.27 11.87
CA VAL A 219 10.78 -8.71 10.77
C VAL A 219 10.51 -7.77 9.62
N GLY A 220 11.55 -7.18 9.06
CA GLY A 220 11.41 -6.32 7.89
C GLY A 220 12.50 -6.54 6.86
N PHE A 221 12.25 -6.06 5.66
CA PHE A 221 13.15 -6.15 4.52
C PHE A 221 13.24 -4.81 3.81
N GLN A 222 14.45 -4.24 3.79
CA GLN A 222 14.73 -2.99 3.07
C GLN A 222 15.72 -3.27 1.93
N ALA A 223 15.24 -3.94 0.87
CA ALA A 223 15.99 -4.18 -0.36
C ALA A 223 17.45 -4.63 -0.10
N THR A 224 18.42 -3.95 -0.69
CA THR A 224 19.85 -4.26 -0.57
C THR A 224 20.47 -3.94 0.79
N LYS A 225 19.78 -3.21 1.68
CA LYS A 225 20.17 -3.15 3.11
C LYS A 225 19.85 -4.44 3.85
N GLY A 226 19.03 -5.31 3.24
CA GLY A 226 18.74 -6.65 3.71
C GLY A 226 17.62 -6.70 4.74
N PHE A 227 17.52 -7.87 5.37
CA PHE A 227 16.57 -8.12 6.43
C PHE A 227 17.01 -7.49 7.74
N TYR A 228 16.03 -7.12 8.55
CA TYR A 228 16.22 -6.69 9.92
C TYR A 228 15.19 -7.34 10.83
N ILE A 229 15.59 -7.51 12.08
CA ILE A 229 14.72 -8.00 13.15
C ILE A 229 14.63 -6.94 14.24
N GLY A 230 13.56 -6.96 15.02
CA GLY A 230 13.41 -5.99 16.09
C GLY A 230 12.28 -6.30 17.06
N GLU A 231 12.07 -5.33 17.93
CA GLU A 231 10.99 -5.30 18.90
C GLU A 231 10.22 -4.00 18.74
N SER A 232 8.90 -4.08 18.89
CA SER A 232 8.00 -2.95 18.89
C SER A 232 7.05 -3.04 20.08
N GLU A 233 6.69 -1.89 20.65
CA GLU A 233 5.67 -1.77 21.68
C GLU A 233 4.66 -0.70 21.29
N PHE A 234 3.40 -1.12 21.19
CA PHE A 234 2.26 -0.22 21.01
C PHE A 234 1.69 0.10 22.38
N SER A 235 1.60 1.39 22.71
CA SER A 235 0.94 1.88 23.91
C SER A 235 -0.28 2.71 23.53
N LYS A 236 -1.24 2.76 24.45
CA LYS A 236 -2.44 3.58 24.30
C LYS A 236 -2.30 4.86 25.13
N GLU A 237 -2.45 6.01 24.49
CA GLU A 237 -2.46 7.33 25.10
C GLU A 237 -3.83 7.97 24.85
N GLY A 238 -4.78 7.73 25.78
CA GLY A 238 -6.18 8.13 25.61
C GLY A 238 -6.85 7.35 24.47
N ASN A 239 -7.27 8.06 23.41
CA ASN A 239 -7.87 7.46 22.21
C ASN A 239 -6.86 7.26 21.07
N LYS A 240 -5.58 7.57 21.29
CA LYS A 240 -4.52 7.44 20.29
C LYS A 240 -3.56 6.31 20.66
N PHE A 241 -2.92 5.73 19.65
CA PHE A 241 -1.83 4.80 19.87
C PHE A 241 -0.49 5.47 19.60
N LYS A 242 0.54 4.93 20.23
CA LYS A 242 1.92 5.30 20.00
C LYS A 242 2.72 4.03 19.87
N GLU A 243 3.70 4.03 18.98
CA GLU A 243 4.62 2.93 18.79
C GLU A 243 6.05 3.38 19.11
N THR A 244 6.79 2.55 19.82
CA THR A 244 8.24 2.61 19.94
C THR A 244 8.82 1.32 19.39
N LYS A 245 9.70 1.41 18.39
CA LYS A 245 10.28 0.27 17.69
C LYS A 245 11.80 0.37 17.66
N THR A 246 12.49 -0.74 17.92
CA THR A 246 13.94 -0.85 17.76
C THR A 246 14.26 -2.02 16.85
N ILE A 247 14.99 -1.78 15.77
CA ILE A 247 15.39 -2.78 14.78
C ILE A 247 16.90 -2.91 14.68
N GLN A 248 17.37 -4.05 14.19
CA GLN A 248 18.76 -4.34 13.85
C GLN A 248 18.83 -5.04 12.50
N PHE A 249 19.56 -4.45 11.55
CA PHE A 249 19.88 -5.09 10.28
C PHE A 249 20.81 -6.28 10.50
N LEU A 250 20.50 -7.42 9.87
CA LEU A 250 21.24 -8.66 10.05
C LEU A 250 22.65 -8.56 9.45
N ASP A 251 22.74 -8.05 8.22
CA ASP A 251 24.00 -7.90 7.48
C ASP A 251 25.00 -6.93 8.13
N SER A 252 24.53 -5.73 8.50
CA SER A 252 25.41 -4.65 8.98
C SER A 252 25.52 -4.58 10.50
N GLY A 253 24.61 -5.23 11.22
CA GLY A 253 24.44 -5.07 12.66
C GLY A 253 23.96 -3.67 13.09
N LYS A 254 23.68 -2.76 12.15
CA LYS A 254 23.23 -1.39 12.45
C LYS A 254 21.88 -1.43 13.15
N LYS A 255 21.77 -0.70 14.25
CA LYS A 255 20.53 -0.51 15.01
C LYS A 255 19.88 0.83 14.68
N MET A 256 18.56 0.88 14.83
CA MET A 256 17.75 2.08 14.67
C MET A 256 16.59 2.03 15.67
N THR A 257 16.28 3.16 16.30
CA THR A 257 15.10 3.29 17.16
C THR A 257 14.18 4.35 16.61
N GLN A 258 12.90 4.02 16.53
CA GLN A 258 11.86 4.86 15.96
C GLN A 258 10.72 5.00 16.96
N THR A 259 10.11 6.18 17.01
CA THR A 259 8.95 6.41 17.87
C THR A 259 8.00 7.37 17.18
N GLY A 260 6.70 7.14 17.31
CA GLY A 260 5.71 8.07 16.79
C GLY A 260 4.27 7.65 16.99
N PRO A 261 3.32 8.54 16.64
CA PRO A 261 1.90 8.27 16.75
C PRO A 261 1.45 7.20 15.75
N VAL A 262 0.42 6.47 16.13
CA VAL A 262 -0.28 5.48 15.32
C VAL A 262 -1.77 5.79 15.36
N GLU A 263 -2.35 6.00 14.18
CA GLU A 263 -3.78 6.15 14.01
C GLU A 263 -4.38 4.84 13.50
N MET A 264 -5.59 4.52 13.96
CA MET A 264 -6.30 3.29 13.57
C MET A 264 -7.62 3.63 12.89
N TYR A 265 -7.89 2.92 11.80
CA TYR A 265 -9.12 3.04 11.02
C TYR A 265 -9.77 1.67 10.82
N GLY A 266 -11.11 1.64 10.83
CA GLY A 266 -11.88 0.42 10.60
C GLY A 266 -11.62 -0.72 11.60
N GLY A 267 -10.90 -0.46 12.70
CA GLY A 267 -10.55 -1.43 13.74
C GLY A 267 -9.30 -2.27 13.49
N PHE A 268 -8.63 -2.13 12.34
CA PHE A 268 -7.46 -2.94 12.00
C PHE A 268 -6.40 -2.25 11.13
N MET A 269 -6.74 -1.17 10.41
CA MET A 269 -5.82 -0.47 9.51
C MET A 269 -5.03 0.57 10.29
N LEU A 270 -3.74 0.33 10.47
CA LEU A 270 -2.82 1.22 11.19
C LEU A 270 -2.12 2.17 10.20
N ARG A 271 -2.00 3.43 10.60
CA ARG A 271 -1.21 4.45 9.91
C ARG A 271 -0.20 5.03 10.89
N THR A 272 1.08 4.83 10.61
CA THR A 272 2.17 5.27 11.48
C THR A 272 2.89 6.47 10.90
N GLN A 273 3.40 7.33 11.77
CA GLN A 273 4.29 8.43 11.39
C GLN A 273 5.49 8.43 12.31
N PHE A 274 6.66 8.08 11.80
CA PHE A 274 7.89 8.03 12.60
C PHE A 274 8.85 9.13 12.23
N THR A 275 9.68 9.48 13.21
CA THR A 275 10.94 10.17 12.97
C THR A 275 12.04 9.24 13.46
N ASP A 276 12.99 8.89 12.60
CA ASP A 276 14.16 8.11 13.01
C ASP A 276 15.15 8.98 13.80
N ASP A 277 16.16 8.32 14.37
CA ASP A 277 17.25 8.90 15.16
C ASP A 277 18.05 9.97 14.37
N GLN A 278 17.97 9.96 13.04
CA GLN A 278 18.63 10.88 12.13
C GLN A 278 17.71 12.04 11.69
N GLY A 279 16.47 12.08 12.16
CA GLY A 279 15.48 13.09 11.81
C GLY A 279 14.71 12.82 10.51
N SER A 280 14.88 11.65 9.88
CA SER A 280 14.13 11.28 8.69
C SER A 280 12.71 10.89 9.07
N LYS A 281 11.74 11.47 8.37
CA LYS A 281 10.32 11.15 8.57
C LYS A 281 9.91 9.96 7.72
N GLN A 282 9.17 9.04 8.31
CA GLN A 282 8.62 7.87 7.64
C GLN A 282 7.12 7.78 7.86
N ARG A 283 6.42 7.22 6.88
CA ARG A 283 4.98 6.94 6.93
C ARG A 283 4.78 5.46 6.71
N GLY A 284 3.99 4.81 7.57
CA GLY A 284 3.69 3.40 7.47
C GLY A 284 2.20 3.15 7.29
N THR A 285 1.88 2.14 6.49
CA THR A 285 0.53 1.66 6.20
C THR A 285 0.51 0.17 6.53
N TYR A 286 -0.22 -0.23 7.55
CA TYR A 286 -0.28 -1.64 7.99
C TYR A 286 -1.71 -2.09 8.26
N ASN A 287 -1.92 -3.40 8.25
CA ASN A 287 -3.16 -4.05 8.63
C ASN A 287 -2.89 -5.07 9.74
N ILE A 288 -3.73 -5.06 10.78
CA ILE A 288 -3.78 -6.12 11.79
C ILE A 288 -4.57 -7.30 11.19
N LEU A 289 -3.97 -8.49 11.22
CA LEU A 289 -4.45 -9.73 10.60
C LEU A 289 -4.48 -10.86 11.64
N LYS A 290 -4.99 -12.03 11.22
CA LYS A 290 -5.00 -13.28 12.01
C LYS A 290 -5.52 -13.09 13.43
N ASN A 291 -6.72 -12.50 13.57
CA ASN A 291 -7.35 -12.27 14.88
C ASN A 291 -6.49 -11.45 15.87
N GLY A 292 -5.68 -10.51 15.37
CA GLY A 292 -4.91 -9.61 16.22
C GLY A 292 -3.51 -10.10 16.59
N THR A 293 -3.00 -11.17 15.97
CA THR A 293 -1.68 -11.73 16.28
C THR A 293 -0.59 -11.39 15.25
N LEU A 294 -0.98 -10.82 14.11
CA LEU A 294 -0.08 -10.45 13.01
C LEU A 294 -0.35 -9.01 12.58
N ILE A 295 0.69 -8.23 12.30
CA ILE A 295 0.56 -6.95 11.58
C ILE A 295 1.42 -7.06 10.33
N LYS A 296 0.92 -6.66 9.17
CA LYS A 296 1.68 -6.65 7.92
C LYS A 296 1.46 -5.35 7.18
N GLY A 297 2.50 -4.85 6.53
CA GLY A 297 2.42 -3.67 5.68
C GLY A 297 3.78 -3.12 5.32
N ASP A 298 3.80 -1.83 5.03
CA ASP A 298 4.91 -1.17 4.37
C ASP A 298 5.14 0.20 4.99
N TRP A 299 6.37 0.70 4.92
CA TRP A 299 6.65 2.11 5.15
C TRP A 299 7.51 2.70 4.05
N SER A 300 7.43 4.01 3.90
CA SER A 300 8.27 4.80 3.00
C SER A 300 8.75 6.10 3.66
N GLN A 301 9.86 6.65 3.16
CA GLN A 301 10.31 7.97 3.61
C GLN A 301 9.38 9.07 3.09
N ALA A 302 9.04 10.03 3.95
CA ALA A 302 8.11 11.10 3.60
C ALA A 302 8.64 12.05 2.52
N LYS A 303 9.96 12.11 2.30
CA LYS A 303 10.59 12.94 1.27
C LYS A 303 10.87 12.17 -0.03
N ASP A 304 10.91 10.85 0.02
CA ASP A 304 11.18 10.01 -1.14
C ASP A 304 10.52 8.65 -0.96
N LEU A 305 9.39 8.46 -1.64
CA LEU A 305 8.60 7.24 -1.53
C LEU A 305 9.34 6.00 -2.05
N GLY A 306 10.36 6.19 -2.90
CA GLY A 306 11.21 5.11 -3.41
C GLY A 306 12.08 4.46 -2.35
N ILE A 307 12.26 5.12 -1.20
CA ILE A 307 12.96 4.56 -0.04
C ILE A 307 11.93 3.96 0.90
N SER A 308 11.67 2.66 0.73
CA SER A 308 10.65 1.92 1.45
C SER A 308 11.16 0.60 2.02
N ALA A 309 10.38 -0.01 2.91
CA ALA A 309 10.59 -1.37 3.36
C ALA A 309 9.25 -2.05 3.68
N GLU A 310 9.26 -3.37 3.62
CA GLU A 310 8.13 -4.22 4.00
C GLU A 310 8.37 -4.75 5.42
N GLU A 311 7.31 -4.83 6.22
CA GLU A 311 7.41 -5.32 7.59
C GLU A 311 6.26 -6.26 7.97
N THR A 312 6.60 -7.21 8.83
CA THR A 312 5.66 -8.09 9.50
C THR A 312 5.95 -8.10 11.01
N TYR A 313 4.90 -7.97 11.81
CA TYR A 313 4.97 -7.97 13.26
C TYR A 313 4.24 -9.19 13.80
N PHE A 314 4.81 -9.81 14.82
CA PHE A 314 4.29 -11.00 15.49
C PHE A 314 4.03 -10.66 16.94
N LYS A 315 2.79 -10.86 17.41
CA LYS A 315 2.43 -10.55 18.80
C LYS A 315 3.28 -11.38 19.73
N VAL A 316 3.92 -10.74 20.73
CA VAL A 316 4.71 -11.48 21.72
C VAL A 316 3.77 -12.36 22.55
N GLN A 317 4.12 -13.64 22.65
CA GLN A 317 3.50 -14.61 23.54
C GLN A 317 4.59 -15.38 24.29
N THR A 318 4.24 -16.03 25.40
CA THR A 318 5.21 -16.62 26.33
C THR A 318 5.21 -18.14 26.35
N ASP A 319 4.32 -18.80 25.63
CA ASP A 319 3.98 -20.19 25.93
C ASP A 319 4.48 -21.16 24.85
N VAL A 320 4.41 -20.75 23.59
CA VAL A 320 4.69 -21.62 22.45
C VAL A 320 5.97 -21.14 21.75
N PRO A 321 6.91 -22.03 21.40
CA PRO A 321 8.00 -21.65 20.52
C PRO A 321 7.48 -21.24 19.14
N GLU A 322 7.96 -20.13 18.62
CA GLU A 322 7.52 -19.61 17.32
C GLU A 322 8.70 -19.04 16.55
N ILE A 323 8.84 -19.48 15.29
CA ILE A 323 9.83 -18.96 14.35
C ILE A 323 9.16 -17.86 13.54
N ILE A 324 9.77 -16.68 13.52
CA ILE A 324 9.26 -15.51 12.80
C ILE A 324 10.09 -15.20 11.55
N TYR A 325 11.36 -15.61 11.53
CA TYR A 325 12.26 -15.42 10.41
C TYR A 325 13.40 -16.45 10.44
N MET A 326 13.89 -16.82 9.27
CA MET A 326 15.06 -17.70 9.12
C MET A 326 16.01 -17.20 8.03
N GLU A 327 17.30 -17.43 8.23
CA GLU A 327 18.37 -17.06 7.31
C GLU A 327 19.49 -18.11 7.37
N GLU A 328 19.75 -18.92 6.36
CA GLU A 328 19.31 -18.90 4.96
C GLU A 328 17.89 -19.48 4.73
N LYS A 329 17.14 -18.90 3.77
CA LYS A 329 15.79 -19.39 3.37
C LYS A 329 15.80 -20.38 2.21
N ALA A 330 16.91 -20.46 1.49
CA ALA A 330 17.07 -21.29 0.30
C ALA A 330 18.29 -22.20 0.45
N LEU A 331 18.08 -23.51 0.38
CA LEU A 331 19.13 -24.50 0.56
C LEU A 331 19.38 -25.34 -0.70
N LYS A 332 20.66 -25.57 -0.99
CA LYS A 332 21.05 -26.39 -2.14
C LYS A 332 20.81 -27.87 -1.85
N ILE A 333 20.27 -28.60 -2.81
CA ILE A 333 20.11 -30.05 -2.77
C ILE A 333 21.47 -30.73 -2.52
N GLY A 334 21.50 -31.71 -1.62
CA GLY A 334 22.72 -32.44 -1.27
C GLY A 334 23.69 -31.69 -0.34
N SER A 335 23.27 -30.55 0.21
CA SER A 335 24.07 -29.75 1.15
C SER A 335 23.72 -30.02 2.60
N THR A 336 24.67 -29.72 3.49
CA THR A 336 24.43 -29.55 4.92
C THR A 336 24.69 -28.09 5.25
N ALA A 337 23.69 -27.39 5.78
CA ALA A 337 23.73 -25.96 6.02
C ALA A 337 23.31 -25.61 7.45
N LYS A 338 23.81 -24.48 7.94
CA LYS A 338 23.37 -23.86 9.19
C LYS A 338 22.38 -22.76 8.85
N ILE A 339 21.21 -22.81 9.45
CA ILE A 339 20.17 -21.79 9.36
C ILE A 339 20.11 -21.06 10.69
N HIS A 340 20.28 -19.74 10.66
CA HIS A 340 19.97 -18.86 11.78
C HIS A 340 18.45 -18.68 11.87
N ILE A 341 17.91 -19.00 13.03
CA ILE A 341 16.50 -18.93 13.35
C ILE A 341 16.28 -17.77 14.31
N TYR A 342 15.30 -16.92 13.99
CA TYR A 342 14.85 -15.82 14.81
C TYR A 342 13.39 -16.04 15.19
N GLY A 343 13.04 -15.78 16.45
CA GLY A 343 11.76 -16.19 16.98
C GLY A 343 11.45 -15.68 18.39
N MET A 344 10.55 -16.39 19.05
CA MET A 344 10.23 -16.23 20.47
C MET A 344 10.07 -17.59 21.14
N ASN A 345 10.43 -17.66 22.43
CA ASN A 345 10.40 -18.87 23.25
C ASN A 345 11.18 -20.06 22.66
N LEU A 346 12.25 -19.80 21.88
CA LEU A 346 12.98 -20.85 21.17
C LEU A 346 13.66 -21.85 22.12
N THR A 347 14.03 -21.46 23.35
CA THR A 347 14.61 -22.40 24.33
C THR A 347 13.63 -23.49 24.79
N LYS A 348 12.32 -23.28 24.58
CA LYS A 348 11.29 -24.26 24.88
C LYS A 348 11.07 -25.25 23.74
N ALA A 349 11.54 -24.94 22.53
CA ALA A 349 11.49 -25.87 21.41
C ALA A 349 12.54 -26.98 21.58
N LYS A 350 12.15 -28.20 21.19
CA LYS A 350 13.08 -29.31 21.05
C LYS A 350 13.29 -29.63 19.59
N LYS A 351 14.45 -30.20 19.28
CA LYS A 351 14.79 -30.68 17.93
C LYS A 351 13.68 -31.55 17.33
N GLU A 352 13.11 -32.45 18.13
CA GLU A 352 12.10 -33.42 17.71
C GLU A 352 10.75 -32.78 17.36
N ALA A 353 10.51 -31.55 17.84
CA ALA A 353 9.31 -30.79 17.53
C ALA A 353 9.40 -30.05 16.17
N ILE A 354 10.58 -30.02 15.55
CA ILE A 354 10.79 -29.41 14.24
C ILE A 354 10.49 -30.46 13.18
N SER A 355 9.36 -30.30 12.50
CA SER A 355 8.98 -31.14 11.38
C SER A 355 9.38 -30.45 10.08
N LEU A 356 10.14 -31.19 9.27
CA LEU A 356 10.61 -30.79 7.94
C LEU A 356 10.01 -31.71 6.87
N PRO A 357 9.97 -31.28 5.60
CA PRO A 357 9.55 -32.15 4.50
C PRO A 357 10.42 -33.41 4.38
N ASN A 358 9.86 -34.47 3.79
CA ASN A 358 10.61 -35.67 3.44
C ASN A 358 11.83 -35.32 2.59
N GLY A 359 13.00 -35.84 2.97
CA GLY A 359 14.27 -35.52 2.31
C GLY A 359 15.03 -34.35 2.94
N VAL A 360 14.51 -33.70 3.97
CA VAL A 360 15.24 -32.70 4.76
C VAL A 360 15.33 -33.17 6.21
N THR A 361 16.54 -33.27 6.76
CA THR A 361 16.79 -33.85 8.08
C THR A 361 17.43 -32.83 9.02
N VAL A 362 16.86 -32.67 10.21
CA VAL A 362 17.47 -31.88 11.28
C VAL A 362 18.64 -32.64 11.90
N LYS A 363 19.85 -32.08 11.83
CA LYS A 363 21.06 -32.61 12.48
C LYS A 363 21.19 -32.09 13.91
N SER A 364 21.11 -30.78 14.09
CA SER A 364 21.11 -30.15 15.41
C SER A 364 20.17 -28.95 15.44
N PHE A 365 19.65 -28.64 16.62
CA PHE A 365 18.93 -27.41 16.92
C PHE A 365 19.52 -26.87 18.22
N GLU A 366 20.26 -25.78 18.12
CA GLU A 366 21.05 -25.20 19.21
C GLU A 366 20.50 -23.82 19.51
N THR A 367 19.90 -23.64 20.68
CA THR A 367 19.30 -22.37 21.09
C THR A 367 20.35 -21.48 21.75
N GLU A 368 20.55 -20.28 21.22
CA GLU A 368 21.42 -19.26 21.83
C GLU A 368 20.65 -18.46 22.90
N SER A 369 19.36 -18.20 22.66
CA SER A 369 18.44 -17.52 23.56
C SER A 369 16.99 -17.89 23.23
N ASP A 370 16.02 -17.26 23.90
CA ASP A 370 14.61 -17.37 23.52
C ASP A 370 14.29 -16.80 22.14
N GLU A 371 15.20 -16.04 21.56
CA GLU A 371 14.97 -15.30 20.31
C GLU A 371 15.86 -15.74 19.16
N LYS A 372 16.92 -16.50 19.45
CA LYS A 372 17.91 -16.94 18.48
C LYS A 372 18.25 -18.40 18.67
N ALA A 373 18.29 -19.13 17.56
CA ALA A 373 18.79 -20.49 17.51
C ALA A 373 19.52 -20.75 16.19
N VAL A 374 20.32 -21.81 16.15
CA VAL A 374 20.97 -22.32 14.96
C VAL A 374 20.46 -23.72 14.68
N LEU A 375 19.90 -23.90 13.49
CA LEU A 375 19.37 -25.15 13.00
C LEU A 375 20.32 -25.71 11.93
N THR A 376 20.96 -26.85 12.20
CA THR A 376 21.76 -27.54 11.18
C THR A 376 20.87 -28.53 10.44
N ILE A 377 20.72 -28.35 9.14
CA ILE A 377 19.90 -29.19 8.26
C ILE A 377 20.77 -29.87 7.21
N GLU A 378 20.47 -31.14 6.93
CA GLU A 378 20.95 -31.85 5.75
C GLU A 378 19.80 -32.00 4.73
N VAL A 379 20.06 -31.63 3.48
CA VAL A 379 19.14 -31.77 2.36
C VAL A 379 19.57 -32.98 1.52
N ASN A 380 18.71 -34.00 1.44
CA ASN A 380 18.94 -35.20 0.65
C ASN A 380 19.09 -34.83 -0.85
N ARG A 381 19.85 -35.63 -1.60
CA ARG A 381 20.02 -35.49 -3.05
C ARG A 381 18.79 -35.88 -3.88
N GLU A 382 17.86 -36.64 -3.30
CA GLU A 382 16.66 -37.14 -3.99
C GLU A 382 15.44 -36.21 -3.86
N ILE A 383 15.52 -35.18 -3.00
CA ILE A 383 14.43 -34.21 -2.86
C ILE A 383 14.29 -33.37 -4.13
N LEU A 384 13.05 -33.08 -4.53
CA LEU A 384 12.80 -32.20 -5.66
C LEU A 384 12.97 -30.73 -5.25
N PRO A 385 13.44 -29.86 -6.16
CA PRO A 385 13.39 -28.42 -5.94
C PRO A 385 11.97 -27.96 -5.61
N GLY A 386 11.82 -26.98 -4.72
CA GLY A 386 10.51 -26.42 -4.37
C GLY A 386 10.50 -25.66 -3.05
N GLN A 387 9.36 -25.07 -2.73
CA GLN A 387 9.08 -24.47 -1.44
C GLN A 387 8.39 -25.48 -0.53
N TYR A 388 8.83 -25.56 0.71
CA TYR A 388 8.35 -26.51 1.70
C TYR A 388 8.01 -25.83 3.01
N GLU A 389 6.88 -26.25 3.58
CA GLU A 389 6.45 -25.80 4.90
C GLU A 389 7.37 -26.33 5.99
N ILE A 390 7.75 -25.47 6.93
CA ILE A 390 8.40 -25.85 8.18
C ILE A 390 7.36 -25.79 9.28
N LYS A 391 7.38 -26.77 10.20
CA LYS A 391 6.51 -26.76 11.38
C LYS A 391 7.32 -26.85 12.66
N VAL A 392 6.85 -26.14 13.69
CA VAL A 392 7.33 -26.26 15.07
C VAL A 392 6.13 -26.66 15.93
N GLU A 393 6.26 -27.75 16.69
CA GLU A 393 5.16 -28.28 17.53
C GLU A 393 3.87 -28.55 16.72
N ASN A 394 4.03 -29.08 15.49
CA ASN A 394 2.97 -29.32 14.51
C ASN A 394 2.22 -28.07 13.99
N LYS A 395 2.69 -26.86 14.30
CA LYS A 395 2.14 -25.61 13.77
C LYS A 395 2.98 -25.11 12.59
N ALA A 396 2.30 -24.66 11.54
CA ALA A 396 2.91 -23.97 10.41
C ALA A 396 3.75 -22.79 10.91
N VAL A 397 5.00 -22.71 10.45
CA VAL A 397 5.84 -21.53 10.63
C VAL A 397 5.40 -20.45 9.64
N HIS A 398 5.59 -19.19 9.99
CA HIS A 398 5.24 -18.05 9.14
C HIS A 398 6.13 -17.90 7.89
N ASP A 399 7.20 -18.69 7.77
CA ASP A 399 8.18 -18.69 6.68
C ASP A 399 8.34 -20.11 6.11
N GLN A 400 8.72 -20.20 4.83
CA GLN A 400 8.91 -21.47 4.12
C GLN A 400 10.38 -21.69 3.76
N LEU A 401 10.79 -22.96 3.69
CA LEU A 401 12.11 -23.35 3.21
C LEU A 401 12.07 -23.61 1.71
N THR A 402 12.88 -22.87 0.96
CA THR A 402 13.13 -23.17 -0.45
C THR A 402 14.27 -24.17 -0.57
N VAL A 403 14.09 -25.21 -1.37
CA VAL A 403 15.15 -26.15 -1.73
C VAL A 403 15.39 -26.07 -3.23
N TYR A 404 16.65 -25.96 -3.65
CA TYR A 404 16.99 -25.71 -5.05
C TYR A 404 18.18 -26.53 -5.52
N GLN A 405 18.27 -26.79 -6.83
CA GLN A 405 19.40 -27.51 -7.41
C GLN A 405 20.56 -26.56 -7.74
N ASN A 406 20.29 -25.50 -8.49
CA ASN A 406 21.29 -24.52 -8.96
C ASN A 406 20.76 -23.09 -8.89
N ILE A 407 21.67 -22.13 -8.80
CA ILE A 407 21.35 -20.74 -9.10
C ILE A 407 21.54 -20.58 -10.61
N ASP A 408 20.43 -20.45 -11.31
CA ASP A 408 20.39 -20.55 -12.77
C ASP A 408 20.51 -19.18 -13.42
N TYR A 409 19.81 -18.18 -12.88
CA TYR A 409 19.76 -16.82 -13.42
C TYR A 409 19.36 -15.77 -12.35
N LEU A 410 19.37 -14.49 -12.72
CA LEU A 410 18.91 -13.38 -11.89
C LEU A 410 17.61 -12.77 -12.42
N LYS A 411 16.76 -12.23 -11.54
CA LYS A 411 15.73 -11.24 -11.90
C LYS A 411 15.97 -9.97 -11.09
N ILE A 412 15.68 -8.82 -11.70
CA ILE A 412 15.63 -7.53 -11.00
C ILE A 412 14.16 -7.21 -10.71
N ASP A 413 13.87 -6.82 -9.47
CA ASP A 413 12.59 -6.25 -9.06
C ASP A 413 12.75 -4.76 -8.73
N PRO A 414 11.87 -3.86 -9.21
CA PRO A 414 10.82 -4.12 -10.18
C PRO A 414 11.40 -4.43 -11.58
N PRO A 415 10.70 -5.22 -12.42
CA PRO A 415 11.10 -5.48 -13.81
C PRO A 415 10.93 -4.25 -14.71
N TYR A 416 10.11 -3.28 -14.26
CA TYR A 416 9.91 -1.99 -14.89
C TYR A 416 9.86 -0.91 -13.80
N GLY A 417 10.88 -0.08 -13.71
CA GLY A 417 10.97 1.01 -12.73
C GLY A 417 10.46 2.35 -13.27
N VAL A 418 9.78 3.12 -12.43
CA VAL A 418 9.41 4.50 -12.72
C VAL A 418 9.88 5.40 -11.57
N ALA A 419 10.78 6.32 -11.90
CA ALA A 419 11.18 7.42 -11.04
C ALA A 419 10.59 8.73 -11.53
N ARG A 420 10.50 9.72 -10.65
CA ARG A 420 10.04 11.07 -10.99
C ARG A 420 11.04 12.11 -10.54
N VAL A 421 11.42 12.99 -11.46
CA VAL A 421 12.23 14.18 -11.14
C VAL A 421 11.48 15.09 -10.17
N GLY A 422 12.21 15.88 -9.39
CA GLY A 422 11.65 16.79 -8.40
C GLY A 422 12.68 17.76 -7.81
N ASP A 423 12.38 18.33 -6.65
CA ASP A 423 13.25 19.18 -5.82
C ASP A 423 13.61 20.56 -6.41
N ARG A 424 12.97 21.00 -7.50
CA ARG A 424 13.10 22.40 -8.00
C ARG A 424 11.77 23.15 -8.07
N GLY A 425 10.68 22.48 -7.73
CA GLY A 425 9.34 22.99 -7.57
C GLY A 425 8.69 22.39 -6.31
N PRO A 426 7.35 22.31 -6.26
CA PRO A 426 6.64 21.83 -5.08
C PRO A 426 6.68 20.30 -4.91
N MET A 427 7.14 19.56 -5.92
CA MET A 427 7.20 18.10 -5.89
C MET A 427 8.56 17.62 -5.39
N GLN A 428 8.55 16.61 -4.53
CA GLN A 428 9.77 15.89 -4.16
C GLN A 428 10.14 14.89 -5.26
N LYS A 429 11.40 14.47 -5.31
CA LYS A 429 11.78 13.31 -6.10
C LYS A 429 11.08 12.04 -5.64
N VAL A 430 10.90 11.13 -6.59
CA VAL A 430 10.52 9.75 -6.32
C VAL A 430 11.58 8.86 -6.94
N SER A 431 12.40 8.25 -6.10
CA SER A 431 13.42 7.28 -6.50
C SER A 431 12.80 5.91 -6.81
N THR A 432 13.61 5.01 -7.36
CA THR A 432 13.22 3.60 -7.55
C THR A 432 14.30 2.71 -6.95
N GLN A 433 13.91 1.90 -5.98
CA GLN A 433 14.77 0.87 -5.42
C GLN A 433 14.72 -0.38 -6.29
N PHE A 434 15.87 -0.83 -6.78
CA PHE A 434 16.01 -2.11 -7.47
C PHE A 434 16.65 -3.15 -6.55
N THR A 435 16.18 -4.39 -6.63
CA THR A 435 16.77 -5.53 -5.93
C THR A 435 17.01 -6.66 -6.91
N ALA A 436 18.23 -7.20 -6.92
CA ALA A 436 18.56 -8.39 -7.68
C ALA A 436 18.28 -9.64 -6.84
N TYR A 437 17.58 -10.60 -7.43
CA TYR A 437 17.24 -11.86 -6.79
C TYR A 437 17.83 -13.02 -7.59
N ALA A 438 18.42 -13.98 -6.88
CA ALA A 438 18.85 -15.26 -7.44
C ALA A 438 17.63 -16.17 -7.65
N TYR A 439 17.57 -16.83 -8.81
CA TYR A 439 16.51 -17.76 -9.18
C TYR A 439 17.05 -19.14 -9.56
N SER A 440 16.24 -20.16 -9.31
CA SER A 440 16.41 -21.51 -9.88
C SER A 440 15.27 -21.81 -10.85
N ASN A 441 15.57 -22.56 -11.92
CA ASN A 441 14.61 -23.02 -12.94
C ASN A 441 13.61 -24.09 -12.44
N GLY A 442 13.41 -24.22 -11.13
CA GLY A 442 12.43 -25.16 -10.59
C GLY A 442 12.70 -26.64 -10.89
N LYS A 443 11.61 -27.40 -10.96
CA LYS A 443 11.59 -28.85 -11.21
C LYS A 443 11.68 -29.17 -12.69
N ASP A 444 11.13 -28.32 -13.55
CA ASP A 444 11.10 -28.54 -14.99
C ASP A 444 12.40 -28.16 -15.70
N GLY A 445 13.28 -27.42 -15.01
CA GLY A 445 14.61 -27.01 -15.47
C GLY A 445 14.60 -25.90 -16.52
N LYS A 446 13.45 -25.27 -16.78
CA LYS A 446 13.28 -24.19 -17.76
C LYS A 446 13.20 -22.84 -17.06
N LYS A 447 13.77 -21.83 -17.70
CA LYS A 447 13.70 -20.44 -17.22
C LYS A 447 12.36 -19.83 -17.62
N GLY A 448 11.71 -19.12 -16.69
CA GLY A 448 10.54 -18.29 -16.96
C GLY A 448 9.22 -19.04 -16.84
N THR A 449 9.19 -20.15 -16.10
CA THR A 449 8.00 -20.97 -15.84
C THR A 449 7.44 -20.71 -14.44
N GLU A 450 6.23 -21.19 -14.17
CA GLU A 450 5.54 -20.99 -12.89
C GLU A 450 6.23 -21.70 -11.71
N ASP A 451 7.06 -22.70 -11.97
CA ASP A 451 7.82 -23.43 -10.94
C ASP A 451 9.22 -22.85 -10.68
N ASP A 452 9.59 -21.74 -11.34
CA ASP A 452 10.78 -20.97 -11.01
C ASP A 452 10.78 -20.58 -9.53
N LEU A 453 11.92 -20.75 -8.86
CA LEU A 453 12.05 -20.49 -7.44
C LEU A 453 12.88 -19.23 -7.22
N MET A 454 12.28 -18.19 -6.63
CA MET A 454 13.03 -17.09 -6.04
C MET A 454 13.78 -17.60 -4.81
N LEU A 455 15.10 -17.42 -4.76
CA LEU A 455 15.95 -17.99 -3.72
C LEU A 455 16.28 -16.98 -2.62
N MET A 456 16.99 -15.92 -3.00
CA MET A 456 17.41 -14.86 -2.08
C MET A 456 17.75 -13.57 -2.84
N PRO A 457 17.64 -12.39 -2.20
CA PRO A 457 18.28 -11.19 -2.70
C PRO A 457 19.80 -11.38 -2.73
N VAL A 458 20.47 -10.76 -3.70
CA VAL A 458 21.92 -10.83 -3.88
C VAL A 458 22.51 -9.43 -4.03
N LYS A 459 23.71 -9.23 -3.49
CA LYS A 459 24.48 -8.00 -3.68
C LYS A 459 25.06 -8.00 -5.10
N ALA A 460 24.60 -7.08 -5.92
CA ALA A 460 25.00 -6.94 -7.32
C ALA A 460 25.85 -5.70 -7.54
N GLU A 461 26.67 -5.76 -8.58
CA GLU A 461 27.23 -4.59 -9.23
C GLU A 461 26.14 -3.96 -10.09
N TRP A 462 25.82 -2.70 -9.83
CA TRP A 462 24.76 -1.96 -10.52
C TRP A 462 25.34 -0.99 -11.54
N THR A 463 24.79 -0.99 -12.75
CA THR A 463 25.13 -0.03 -13.80
C THR A 463 23.88 0.45 -14.54
N LEU A 464 23.98 1.65 -15.13
CA LEU A 464 22.95 2.21 -16.00
C LEU A 464 23.48 2.28 -17.42
N ASN A 465 22.76 1.64 -18.35
CA ASN A 465 23.07 1.62 -19.77
C ASN A 465 22.06 2.47 -20.57
N GLY A 466 22.47 2.90 -21.76
CA GLY A 466 21.58 3.61 -22.69
C GLY A 466 20.40 2.73 -23.12
N TYR A 467 19.23 3.35 -23.31
CA TYR A 467 18.03 2.67 -23.83
C TYR A 467 17.55 3.34 -25.14
N PRO A 468 17.05 2.57 -26.13
CA PRO A 468 16.99 1.11 -26.18
C PRO A 468 18.33 0.43 -26.53
N ASP A 469 19.37 1.23 -26.76
CA ASP A 469 20.69 0.78 -27.18
C ASP A 469 21.78 1.57 -26.43
N GLU A 470 22.91 0.91 -26.17
CA GLU A 470 24.13 1.45 -25.54
C GLU A 470 24.68 2.67 -26.27
N ALA A 471 24.37 2.84 -27.55
CA ALA A 471 24.66 4.05 -28.31
C ALA A 471 24.07 5.34 -27.69
N ASN A 472 23.15 5.23 -26.72
CA ASN A 472 22.59 6.35 -25.95
C ASN A 472 23.25 6.53 -24.56
N ALA A 473 24.38 5.87 -24.28
CA ALA A 473 25.04 5.92 -22.97
C ALA A 473 25.38 7.36 -22.53
N GLU A 474 25.64 8.28 -23.47
CA GLU A 474 25.89 9.68 -23.17
C GLU A 474 24.67 10.42 -22.62
N LYS A 475 23.45 9.89 -22.82
CA LYS A 475 22.20 10.47 -22.32
C LYS A 475 21.91 10.08 -20.87
N VAL A 476 22.46 8.95 -20.39
CA VAL A 476 22.27 8.43 -19.03
C VAL A 476 22.60 9.49 -17.97
N LYS A 477 23.67 10.27 -18.19
CA LYS A 477 24.11 11.35 -17.28
C LYS A 477 23.09 12.48 -17.07
N PHE A 478 22.08 12.58 -17.92
CA PHE A 478 21.00 13.57 -17.83
C PHE A 478 19.72 13.01 -17.19
N ILE A 479 19.71 11.72 -16.82
CA ILE A 479 18.53 11.02 -16.34
C ILE A 479 18.61 10.84 -14.81
N GLY A 480 19.71 10.25 -14.33
CA GLY A 480 19.91 9.98 -12.91
C GLY A 480 21.16 9.16 -12.64
N SER A 481 21.23 8.59 -11.44
CA SER A 481 22.32 7.73 -10.99
C SER A 481 21.78 6.56 -10.17
N ILE A 482 22.45 5.41 -10.23
CA ILE A 482 22.21 4.26 -9.36
C ILE A 482 23.40 4.09 -8.41
N ASP A 483 23.13 3.83 -7.13
CA ASP A 483 24.16 3.60 -6.12
C ASP A 483 24.52 2.10 -5.99
N GLU A 484 25.49 1.77 -5.13
CA GLU A 484 25.87 0.36 -4.88
C GLU A 484 24.75 -0.49 -4.28
N ASN A 485 23.70 0.15 -3.75
CA ASN A 485 22.54 -0.47 -3.15
C ASN A 485 21.40 -0.61 -4.18
N GLY A 486 21.60 -0.29 -5.45
CA GLY A 486 20.56 -0.40 -6.47
C GLY A 486 19.46 0.66 -6.35
N LEU A 487 19.68 1.73 -5.57
CA LEU A 487 18.74 2.85 -5.50
C LEU A 487 18.99 3.81 -6.67
N PHE A 488 18.08 3.83 -7.64
CA PHE A 488 18.09 4.83 -8.68
C PHE A 488 17.51 6.15 -8.16
N THR A 489 18.29 7.22 -8.23
CA THR A 489 17.87 8.58 -7.88
C THR A 489 17.81 9.45 -9.14
N PRO A 490 16.64 10.04 -9.48
CA PRO A 490 16.53 10.93 -10.62
C PRO A 490 17.25 12.26 -10.38
N LEU A 491 17.63 12.96 -11.46
CA LEU A 491 18.08 14.35 -11.35
C LEU A 491 16.92 15.30 -11.00
N GLY A 492 17.23 16.60 -10.85
CA GLY A 492 16.23 17.61 -10.53
C GLY A 492 15.27 17.90 -11.69
N GLU A 493 14.04 18.33 -11.37
CA GLU A 493 13.03 18.69 -12.37
C GLU A 493 13.36 19.98 -13.15
N GLY A 494 12.55 20.27 -14.17
CA GLY A 494 12.65 21.47 -14.98
C GLY A 494 13.64 21.35 -16.14
N ILE A 495 13.67 22.40 -16.97
CA ILE A 495 14.47 22.43 -18.19
C ILE A 495 15.97 22.28 -17.92
N ASN A 496 16.66 21.54 -18.79
CA ASN A 496 18.10 21.38 -18.76
C ASN A 496 18.72 21.93 -20.05
N GLU A 497 19.37 23.10 -19.96
CA GLU A 497 20.05 23.77 -21.08
C GLU A 497 21.17 22.94 -21.72
N LYS A 498 21.66 21.91 -21.01
CA LYS A 498 22.69 20.99 -21.52
C LYS A 498 22.11 19.86 -22.38
N ARG A 499 20.79 19.73 -22.46
CA ARG A 499 20.10 18.75 -23.30
C ARG A 499 19.68 19.36 -24.63
N GLU A 500 19.64 18.51 -25.65
CA GLU A 500 19.05 18.86 -26.94
C GLU A 500 17.60 19.32 -26.74
N TYR A 501 17.18 20.37 -27.46
CA TYR A 501 15.88 21.03 -27.33
C TYR A 501 15.53 21.55 -25.93
N THR A 502 16.52 21.71 -25.04
CA THR A 502 16.33 22.20 -23.66
C THR A 502 15.36 21.32 -22.85
N GLN A 503 15.39 20.00 -23.11
CA GLN A 503 14.53 19.02 -22.46
C GLN A 503 14.75 18.94 -20.93
N GLU A 504 13.77 18.40 -20.21
CA GLU A 504 13.91 18.04 -18.80
C GLU A 504 14.86 16.85 -18.58
N ASN A 505 15.19 16.55 -17.32
CA ASN A 505 16.03 15.40 -16.94
C ASN A 505 15.28 14.05 -16.95
N VAL A 506 14.48 13.82 -17.99
CA VAL A 506 13.65 12.63 -18.16
C VAL A 506 14.21 11.71 -19.24
N GLY A 507 13.91 10.42 -19.18
CA GLY A 507 14.33 9.46 -20.18
C GLY A 507 14.29 8.04 -19.67
N ALA A 508 14.56 7.12 -20.58
CA ALA A 508 14.67 5.70 -20.28
C ALA A 508 16.14 5.26 -20.20
N VAL A 509 16.40 4.29 -19.32
CA VAL A 509 17.69 3.61 -19.18
C VAL A 509 17.44 2.12 -18.97
N THR A 510 18.45 1.31 -19.27
CA THR A 510 18.48 -0.10 -18.86
C THR A 510 19.25 -0.18 -17.55
N VAL A 511 18.62 -0.72 -16.51
CA VAL A 511 19.28 -1.02 -15.23
C VAL A 511 19.87 -2.42 -15.34
N HIS A 512 21.17 -2.54 -15.18
CA HIS A 512 21.90 -3.81 -15.26
C HIS A 512 22.45 -4.19 -13.90
N ALA A 513 22.23 -5.44 -13.51
CA ALA A 513 22.76 -6.04 -12.30
C ALA A 513 23.65 -7.23 -12.65
N LYS A 514 24.85 -7.26 -12.08
CA LYS A 514 25.83 -8.33 -12.28
C LYS A 514 26.28 -8.94 -10.95
N VAL A 515 26.34 -10.27 -10.89
CA VAL A 515 26.79 -11.01 -9.70
C VAL A 515 27.67 -12.17 -10.13
N THR A 516 28.75 -12.45 -9.39
CA THR A 516 29.53 -13.68 -9.55
C THR A 516 29.27 -14.63 -8.39
N ILE A 517 28.64 -15.78 -8.67
CA ILE A 517 28.30 -16.79 -7.67
C ILE A 517 28.92 -18.12 -8.09
N ASN A 518 29.69 -18.76 -7.20
CA ASN A 518 30.38 -20.04 -7.47
C ASN A 518 31.22 -20.04 -8.77
N GLY A 519 31.85 -18.90 -9.09
CA GLY A 519 32.64 -18.73 -10.32
C GLY A 519 31.83 -18.52 -11.60
N LYS A 520 30.50 -18.51 -11.54
CA LYS A 520 29.61 -18.18 -12.66
C LYS A 520 29.16 -16.73 -12.54
N THR A 521 29.40 -15.95 -13.58
CA THR A 521 28.82 -14.60 -13.71
C THR A 521 27.37 -14.72 -14.19
N LEU A 522 26.46 -14.08 -13.47
CA LEU A 522 25.05 -13.96 -13.79
C LEU A 522 24.69 -12.49 -13.92
N GLU A 523 23.82 -12.20 -14.87
CA GLU A 523 23.40 -10.84 -15.19
C GLU A 523 21.89 -10.79 -15.37
N ALA A 524 21.30 -9.64 -15.07
CA ALA A 524 19.91 -9.34 -15.33
C ALA A 524 19.75 -7.86 -15.70
N GLU A 525 18.66 -7.58 -16.40
CA GLU A 525 18.29 -6.25 -16.83
C GLU A 525 16.85 -5.94 -16.40
N SER A 526 16.61 -4.67 -16.10
CA SER A 526 15.29 -4.10 -15.86
C SER A 526 15.17 -2.81 -16.68
N HIS A 527 13.97 -2.54 -17.18
CA HIS A 527 13.70 -1.29 -17.86
C HIS A 527 13.39 -0.21 -16.83
N HIS A 528 13.91 0.99 -17.01
CA HIS A 528 13.62 2.11 -16.12
C HIS A 528 13.30 3.38 -16.88
N ILE A 529 12.26 4.10 -16.43
CA ILE A 529 11.93 5.44 -16.90
C ILE A 529 12.00 6.43 -15.74
N SER A 530 12.80 7.47 -15.90
CA SER A 530 12.68 8.71 -15.12
C SER A 530 11.77 9.67 -15.89
N THR A 531 10.68 10.10 -15.27
CA THR A 531 9.68 10.95 -15.91
C THR A 531 9.37 12.20 -15.10
N VAL A 532 8.49 13.04 -15.64
CA VAL A 532 8.08 14.31 -15.05
C VAL A 532 7.39 14.11 -13.68
N PRO A 533 7.36 15.15 -12.82
CA PRO A 533 6.65 15.09 -11.55
C PRO A 533 5.15 14.86 -11.75
N ASP A 534 4.50 14.24 -10.76
CA ASP A 534 3.04 14.09 -10.74
C ASP A 534 2.40 15.16 -9.86
N TYR A 535 1.83 16.18 -10.50
CA TYR A 535 1.14 17.29 -9.83
C TYR A 535 -0.30 16.94 -9.41
N VAL A 536 -0.81 15.77 -9.80
CA VAL A 536 -2.14 15.26 -9.43
C VAL A 536 -1.99 14.11 -8.43
N ASN A 537 -1.11 14.28 -7.44
CA ASN A 537 -0.84 13.28 -6.41
C ASN A 537 -1.98 13.15 -5.35
N ASN A 538 -3.23 13.36 -5.73
CA ASN A 538 -4.40 13.32 -4.83
C ASN A 538 -4.87 11.89 -4.50
N VAL A 539 -4.00 10.90 -4.68
CA VAL A 539 -4.35 9.48 -4.51
C VAL A 539 -3.89 8.97 -3.14
N HIS A 540 -2.89 9.60 -2.49
CA HIS A 540 -2.35 9.20 -1.17
C HIS A 540 -1.78 10.35 -0.33
#